data_AF-A0A941SPB3-F1
#
_entry.id   AF-A0A941SPB3-F1
#
_cell.length_a   1.000
_cell.length_b   1.000
_cell.length_c   1.000
_cell.angle_alpha   90.00
_cell.angle_beta   90.00
_cell.angle_gamma   90.00
#
_symmetry.space_group_name_H-M   'P 1'
#
loop_
_entity.id
_entity.type
_entity.pdbx_description
1 polymer ?
#
loop_
_entity_poly.entity_id
_entity_poly.type
_entity_poly.pdbx_seq_one_letter_code
_entity_poly.pdbx_strand_id
1 'polypeptide(L)'
;MFGQRDYERKRISAFTWGAVAMGLVLLFAPGKQFTVPIIAAYAIGDPLLGELRSSKLAKYWAFIAGVILVTGIWLAVHFWLGTPIWYSYFMGVITVAAEWPCLKWIDDNALMQLIPLLIVLSTAP
;
A
#
# COMPACT_ATOMS: atom_id res chain seq x y z
N MET A 1 -9.24 -9.13 25.19
CA MET A 1 -9.54 -9.96 24.01
C MET A 1 -8.60 -11.14 24.04
N PHE A 2 -9.13 -12.37 24.06
CA PHE A 2 -8.32 -13.60 24.11
C PHE A 2 -7.60 -13.80 22.77
N GLY A 3 -6.28 -14.05 22.79
CA GLY A 3 -5.49 -14.40 21.61
C GLY A 3 -4.38 -13.42 21.20
N GLN A 4 -4.31 -12.20 21.77
CA GLN A 4 -3.17 -11.30 21.52
C GLN A 4 -1.96 -11.70 22.36
N ARG A 5 -0.78 -11.81 21.73
CA ARG A 5 0.49 -12.02 22.45
C ARG A 5 0.79 -10.77 23.28
N ASP A 6 1.26 -10.93 24.52
CA ASP A 6 1.40 -9.82 25.48
C ASP A 6 2.31 -8.65 25.02
N TYR A 7 3.10 -8.85 23.96
CA TYR A 7 3.93 -7.82 23.32
C TYR A 7 3.13 -6.89 22.38
N GLU A 8 1.98 -7.32 21.85
CA GLU A 8 1.10 -6.53 20.96
C GLU A 8 0.25 -5.52 21.73
N ARG A 9 0.11 -5.71 23.04
CA ARG A 9 -0.79 -4.93 23.91
C ARG A 9 -0.36 -3.45 24.08
N LYS A 10 0.88 -3.10 23.70
CA LYS A 10 1.42 -1.73 23.78
C LYS A 10 1.53 -1.01 22.44
N ARG A 11 1.19 -1.65 21.32
CA ARG A 11 1.26 -1.04 19.98
C ARG A 11 -0.13 -0.72 19.46
N ILE A 12 -0.22 0.41 18.76
CA ILE A 12 -1.42 0.75 17.98
C ILE A 12 -1.63 -0.37 16.95
N SER A 13 -2.86 -0.85 16.81
CA SER A 13 -3.15 -1.98 15.92
C SER A 13 -2.83 -1.63 14.45
N ALA A 14 -2.39 -2.63 13.67
CA ALA A 14 -2.20 -2.49 12.23
C ALA A 14 -3.47 -1.95 11.53
N PHE A 15 -4.65 -2.38 12.00
CA PHE A 15 -5.93 -1.86 11.54
C PHE A 15 -6.09 -0.36 11.78
N THR A 16 -5.73 0.13 12.97
CA THR A 16 -5.79 1.57 13.28
C THR A 16 -4.83 2.37 12.40
N TRP A 17 -3.61 1.86 12.17
CA TRP A 17 -2.65 2.49 11.26
C TRP A 17 -3.16 2.52 9.82
N GLY A 18 -3.73 1.43 9.32
CA GLY A 18 -4.37 1.37 8.01
C GLY A 18 -5.54 2.34 7.88
N ALA A 19 -6.40 2.45 8.90
CA ALA A 19 -7.53 3.38 8.90
C ALA A 19 -7.09 4.86 8.92
N VAL A 20 -6.07 5.19 9.72
CA VAL A 20 -5.49 6.54 9.76
C VAL A 20 -4.85 6.88 8.42
N ALA A 21 -4.05 5.98 7.85
CA ALA A 21 -3.44 6.18 6.54
C ALA A 21 -4.49 6.37 5.43
N MET A 22 -5.54 5.55 5.43
CA MET A 22 -6.63 5.67 4.47
C MET A 22 -7.37 7.02 4.62
N GLY A 23 -7.61 7.45 5.86
CA GLY A 23 -8.18 8.78 6.14
C GLY A 23 -7.32 9.92 5.59
N LEU A 24 -5.99 9.82 5.74
CA LEU A 24 -5.06 10.79 5.18
C LEU A 24 -5.06 10.79 3.64
N VAL A 25 -5.12 9.61 3.02
CA VAL A 25 -5.24 9.48 1.56
C VAL A 25 -6.53 10.15 1.07
N LEU A 26 -7.67 9.89 1.72
CA LEU A 26 -8.95 10.52 1.37
C LEU A 26 -8.95 12.03 1.53
N LEU A 27 -8.22 12.55 2.53
CA LEU A 27 -8.23 13.97 2.87
C LEU A 27 -7.23 14.79 2.03
N PHE A 28 -6.09 14.20 1.65
CA PHE A 28 -5.00 14.93 1.01
C PHE A 28 -4.75 14.56 -0.45
N ALA A 29 -5.16 13.38 -0.93
CA ALA A 29 -4.87 13.01 -2.31
C ALA A 29 -5.53 13.99 -3.31
N PRO A 30 -4.80 14.49 -4.31
CA PRO A 30 -5.27 15.50 -5.26
C PRO A 30 -6.20 14.89 -6.33
N GLY A 31 -7.34 14.38 -5.88
CA GLY A 31 -8.42 13.84 -6.71
C GLY A 31 -8.54 12.32 -6.68
N LYS A 32 -9.70 11.85 -7.17
CA LYS A 32 -10.08 10.44 -7.21
C LYS A 32 -9.10 9.57 -8.00
N GLN A 33 -8.47 10.12 -9.03
CA GLN A 33 -7.51 9.41 -9.89
C GLN A 33 -6.27 8.90 -9.15
N PHE A 34 -5.91 9.51 -8.02
CA PHE A 34 -4.81 9.06 -7.16
C PHE A 34 -5.29 8.39 -5.87
N THR A 35 -6.42 8.85 -5.35
CA THR A 35 -7.05 8.27 -4.14
C THR A 35 -7.40 6.80 -4.35
N VAL A 36 -8.12 6.50 -5.44
CA VAL A 36 -8.62 5.15 -5.77
C VAL A 36 -7.49 4.12 -5.90
N PRO A 37 -6.43 4.33 -6.70
CA PRO A 37 -5.40 3.32 -6.88
C PRO A 37 -4.58 3.10 -5.60
N ILE A 38 -4.35 4.12 -4.78
CA ILE A 38 -3.63 3.96 -3.51
C ILE A 38 -4.42 3.07 -2.55
N ILE A 39 -5.71 3.35 -2.37
CA ILE A 39 -6.57 2.56 -1.48
C ILE A 39 -6.77 1.14 -2.04
N ALA A 40 -7.00 1.00 -3.34
CA ALA A 40 -7.19 -0.30 -3.97
C ALA A 40 -5.91 -1.16 -3.93
N ALA A 41 -4.74 -0.56 -4.18
CA ALA A 41 -3.45 -1.23 -4.07
C ALA A 41 -3.20 -1.75 -2.67
N TYR A 42 -3.56 -0.98 -1.63
CA TYR A 42 -3.51 -1.46 -0.26
C TYR A 42 -4.51 -2.58 0.00
N ALA A 43 -5.79 -2.36 -0.29
CA ALA A 43 -6.87 -3.30 0.04
C ALA A 43 -6.72 -4.68 -0.63
N ILE A 44 -6.13 -4.73 -1.83
CA ILE A 44 -5.90 -5.97 -2.58
C ILE A 44 -4.47 -6.48 -2.39
N GLY A 45 -3.49 -5.57 -2.32
CA GLY A 45 -2.08 -5.91 -2.18
C GLY A 45 -1.76 -6.52 -0.82
N ASP A 46 -2.30 -5.97 0.27
CA ASP A 46 -2.07 -6.44 1.65
C ASP A 46 -2.42 -7.92 1.85
N PRO A 47 -3.64 -8.41 1.53
CA PRO A 47 -3.96 -9.82 1.69
C PRO A 47 -3.10 -10.72 0.79
N LEU A 48 -2.84 -10.30 -0.47
CA LEU A 48 -2.00 -11.07 -1.38
C LEU A 48 -0.57 -11.20 -0.84
N LEU A 49 0.03 -10.10 -0.39
CA LEU A 49 1.40 -10.07 0.11
C LEU A 49 1.50 -10.85 1.43
N GLY A 50 0.49 -10.79 2.29
CA GLY A 50 0.36 -11.63 3.48
C GLY A 50 0.31 -13.13 3.16
N GLU A 51 -0.46 -13.52 2.14
CA GLU A 51 -0.52 -14.90 1.66
C GLU A 51 0.81 -15.35 1.04
N LEU A 52 1.42 -14.52 0.20
CA LEU A 52 2.70 -14.79 -0.44
C LEU A 52 3.83 -14.93 0.59
N ARG A 53 3.80 -14.14 1.67
CA ARG A 53 4.76 -14.22 2.78
C ARG A 53 4.58 -15.49 3.62
N SER A 54 3.34 -15.97 3.73
CA SER A 54 3.00 -17.22 4.42
C SER A 54 3.29 -18.46 3.56
N SER A 55 3.42 -18.28 2.24
CA SER A 55 3.75 -19.34 1.30
C SER A 55 5.24 -19.73 1.34
N LYS A 56 5.57 -20.91 0.80
CA LYS A 56 6.98 -21.36 0.63
C LYS A 56 7.68 -20.72 -0.58
N LEU A 57 7.08 -19.72 -1.23
CA LEU A 57 7.68 -19.05 -2.38
C LEU A 57 8.92 -18.25 -1.95
N ALA A 58 9.91 -18.17 -2.83
CA ALA A 58 11.06 -17.31 -2.60
C ALA A 58 10.60 -15.85 -2.53
N LYS A 59 11.18 -15.07 -1.60
CA LYS A 59 10.85 -13.65 -1.39
C LYS A 59 10.88 -12.81 -2.67
N TYR A 60 11.79 -13.14 -3.58
CA TYR A 60 11.89 -12.49 -4.89
C TYR A 60 10.63 -12.66 -5.75
N TRP A 61 10.04 -13.85 -5.77
CA TRP A 61 8.81 -14.11 -6.53
C TRP A 61 7.59 -13.43 -5.89
N ALA A 62 7.53 -13.39 -4.55
CA ALA A 62 6.50 -12.64 -3.84
C ALA A 62 6.55 -11.14 -4.18
N PHE A 63 7.76 -10.57 -4.23
CA PHE A 63 7.97 -9.17 -4.63
C PHE A 63 7.48 -8.92 -6.06
N ILE A 64 7.89 -9.74 -7.04
CA ILE A 64 7.46 -9.59 -8.43
C ILE A 64 5.93 -9.67 -8.55
N ALA A 65 5.31 -10.66 -7.91
CA ALA A 65 3.86 -10.83 -7.94
C ALA A 65 3.14 -9.60 -7.37
N GLY A 66 3.63 -9.06 -6.26
CA GLY A 66 3.13 -7.81 -5.68
C GLY A 66 3.25 -6.64 -6.65
N VAL A 67 4.42 -6.45 -7.27
CA VAL A 67 4.67 -5.34 -8.19
C VAL A 67 3.74 -5.43 -9.40
N ILE A 68 3.57 -6.62 -9.97
CA ILE A 68 2.66 -6.84 -11.10
C ILE A 68 1.23 -6.50 -10.71
N LEU A 69 0.77 -6.97 -9.55
CA LEU A 69 -0.59 -6.72 -9.08
C LEU A 69 -0.85 -5.23 -8.85
N VAL A 70 0.04 -4.54 -8.12
CA VAL A 70 -0.13 -3.10 -7.85
C VAL A 70 -0.05 -2.28 -9.14
N THR A 71 0.90 -2.60 -10.02
CA THR A 71 1.00 -1.98 -11.36
C THR A 71 -0.31 -2.17 -12.14
N GLY A 72 -0.89 -3.38 -12.11
CA GLY A 72 -2.16 -3.69 -12.75
C GLY A 72 -3.33 -2.86 -12.21
N ILE A 73 -3.38 -2.63 -10.89
CA ILE A 73 -4.39 -1.76 -10.25
C ILE A 73 -4.24 -0.32 -10.75
N TRP A 74 -3.02 0.22 -10.75
CA TRP A 74 -2.79 1.58 -11.24
C TRP A 74 -3.09 1.73 -12.74
N LEU A 75 -2.78 0.71 -13.55
CA LEU A 75 -3.15 0.68 -14.97
C LEU A 75 -4.68 0.65 -15.16
N ALA A 76 -5.40 -0.16 -14.38
CA ALA A 76 -6.86 -0.20 -14.44
C ALA A 76 -7.47 1.17 -14.12
N VAL A 77 -6.95 1.86 -13.10
CA VAL A 77 -7.38 3.22 -12.75
C VAL A 77 -7.00 4.23 -13.84
N HIS A 78 -5.82 4.11 -14.47
CA HIS A 78 -5.47 4.96 -15.62
C HIS A 78 -6.55 4.91 -16.71
N PHE A 79 -7.01 3.72 -17.08
CA PHE A 79 -8.06 3.56 -18.09
C PHE A 79 -9.44 4.09 -17.64
N TRP A 80 -9.73 4.11 -16.35
CA TRP A 80 -11.04 4.51 -15.82
C TRP A 80 -11.14 5.98 -15.43
N LEU A 81 -10.08 6.53 -14.83
CA LEU A 81 -10.06 7.86 -14.21
C LEU A 81 -9.03 8.80 -14.82
N GLY A 82 -8.20 8.32 -15.76
CA GLY A 82 -7.25 9.16 -16.49
C GLY A 82 -5.96 9.49 -15.73
N THR A 83 -5.62 8.72 -14.69
CA THR A 83 -4.37 8.90 -13.93
C THR A 83 -3.17 8.87 -14.88
N PRO A 84 -2.16 9.75 -14.79
CA PRO A 84 -1.05 9.72 -15.72
C PRO A 84 -0.32 8.36 -15.73
N ILE A 85 -0.12 7.78 -16.91
CA ILE A 85 0.34 6.38 -17.06
C ILE A 85 1.71 6.11 -16.42
N TRP A 86 2.55 7.14 -16.30
CA TRP A 86 3.86 7.02 -15.67
C TRP A 86 3.76 6.61 -14.20
N TYR A 87 2.72 7.04 -13.48
CA TYR A 87 2.48 6.59 -12.11
C TYR A 87 2.32 5.08 -12.03
N SER A 88 1.66 4.46 -13.01
CA SER A 88 1.38 3.02 -12.97
C SER A 88 2.64 2.17 -12.98
N TYR A 89 3.67 2.58 -13.73
CA TYR A 89 4.94 1.85 -13.78
C TYR A 89 5.78 2.02 -12.52
N PHE A 90 5.82 3.21 -11.93
CA PHE A 90 6.66 3.48 -10.76
C PHE A 90 5.99 3.08 -9.44
N MET A 91 4.69 3.32 -9.30
CA MET A 91 3.97 3.11 -8.05
C MET A 91 3.88 1.63 -7.68
N GLY A 92 3.88 0.71 -8.65
CA GLY A 92 3.95 -0.72 -8.39
C GLY A 92 5.19 -1.10 -7.56
N VAL A 93 6.36 -0.68 -8.02
CA VAL A 93 7.64 -0.94 -7.34
C VAL A 93 7.70 -0.23 -6.00
N ILE A 94 7.30 1.04 -5.96
CA ILE A 94 7.40 1.88 -4.77
C ILE A 94 6.48 1.38 -3.65
N THR A 95 5.23 1.04 -3.97
CA THR A 95 4.24 0.59 -2.98
C THR A 95 4.66 -0.73 -2.35
N VAL A 96 5.19 -1.67 -3.14
CA VAL A 96 5.65 -2.96 -2.62
C VAL A 96 6.98 -2.82 -1.88
N ALA A 97 7.87 -1.95 -2.33
CA ALA A 97 9.10 -1.63 -1.60
C ALA A 97 8.81 -0.93 -0.25
N ALA A 98 7.73 -0.13 -0.18
CA ALA A 98 7.26 0.53 1.04
C ALA A 98 6.78 -0.44 2.13
N GLU A 99 6.49 -1.69 1.78
CA GLU A 99 6.14 -2.76 2.73
C GLU A 99 7.37 -3.35 3.43
N TRP A 100 8.57 -3.25 2.82
CA TRP A 100 9.81 -3.82 3.38
C TRP A 100 10.42 -3.10 4.60
N PRO A 101 10.35 -1.75 4.74
CA PRO A 101 10.88 -1.11 5.93
C PRO A 101 10.04 -1.45 7.17
N CYS A 102 10.54 -2.38 7.99
CA CYS A 102 10.03 -2.62 9.34
C CYS A 102 10.37 -1.44 10.28
N LEU A 103 9.65 -0.33 10.16
CA LEU A 103 9.76 0.77 11.12
C LEU A 103 9.17 0.33 12.47
N LYS A 104 9.87 0.65 13.56
CA LYS A 104 9.41 0.26 14.91
C LYS A 104 8.16 1.02 15.38
N TRP A 105 7.83 2.13 14.72
CA TRP A 105 6.86 3.13 15.18
C TRP A 105 5.62 3.23 14.28
N ILE A 106 5.76 2.90 12.99
CA ILE A 106 4.70 2.98 11.97
C ILE A 106 4.56 1.59 11.36
N ASP A 107 3.32 1.17 11.18
CA ASP A 107 2.97 -0.12 10.57
C ASP A 107 3.32 -0.15 9.08
N ASP A 108 3.74 -1.30 8.57
CA ASP A 108 4.04 -1.52 7.14
C ASP A 108 2.82 -1.22 6.25
N ASN A 109 1.61 -1.54 6.73
CA ASN A 109 0.37 -1.28 6.00
C ASN A 109 0.05 0.20 5.84
N ALA A 110 0.43 1.03 6.81
CA ALA A 110 0.33 2.48 6.67
C ALA A 110 1.36 3.02 5.69
N LEU A 111 2.59 2.48 5.68
CA LEU A 111 3.65 2.93 4.76
C LEU A 111 3.29 2.65 3.30
N MET A 112 2.65 1.52 3.01
CA MET A 112 2.14 1.19 1.68
C MET A 112 1.13 2.22 1.13
N GLN A 113 0.48 3.00 1.98
CA GLN A 113 -0.43 4.08 1.56
C GLN A 113 0.23 5.45 1.60
N LEU A 114 0.97 5.74 2.68
CA LEU A 114 1.56 7.05 2.93
C LEU A 114 2.70 7.37 1.97
N ILE A 115 3.53 6.39 1.59
CA ILE A 115 4.63 6.64 0.65
C ILE A 115 4.10 7.02 -0.75
N PRO A 116 3.17 6.24 -1.35
CA PRO A 116 2.53 6.67 -2.59
C PRO A 116 1.82 8.02 -2.48
N LEU A 117 1.13 8.29 -1.37
CA LEU A 117 0.48 9.57 -1.12
C LEU A 117 1.47 10.74 -1.15
N LEU A 118 2.60 10.62 -0.46
CA LEU A 118 3.63 11.66 -0.43
C LEU A 118 4.22 11.94 -1.82
N ILE A 119 4.42 10.89 -2.62
CA ILE A 119 4.92 11.04 -3.99
C ILE A 119 3.88 11.76 -4.85
N VAL A 120 2.62 11.35 -4.78
CA VAL A 120 1.55 12.05 -5.48
C VAL A 120 1.48 13.51 -5.02
N LEU A 121 1.53 13.81 -3.73
CA LEU A 121 1.50 15.19 -3.23
C LEU A 121 2.67 16.06 -3.72
N SER A 122 3.84 15.47 -3.93
CA SER A 122 5.03 16.18 -4.39
C SER A 122 5.12 16.33 -5.91
N THR A 123 4.40 15.51 -6.67
CA THR A 123 4.52 15.44 -8.13
C THR A 123 3.20 15.68 -8.88
N ALA A 124 2.07 15.73 -8.17
CA ALA A 124 0.80 16.13 -8.75
C ALA A 124 0.86 17.61 -9.17
N PRO A 125 0.32 17.94 -10.35
CA PRO A 125 0.29 19.31 -10.87
C PRO A 125 -0.70 20.22 -10.14
#